data_AF-A0A357IX11-F1
#
_entry.id   AF-A0A357IX11-F1
#
_cell.length_a   1.000
_cell.length_b   1.000
_cell.length_c   1.000
_cell.angle_alpha   90.00
_cell.angle_beta   90.00
_cell.angle_gamma   90.00
#
_symmetry.space_group_name_H-M   'P 1'
#
loop_
_entity.id
_entity.type
_entity.pdbx_description
1 polymer ?
#
loop_
_entity_poly.entity_id
_entity_poly.type
_entity_poly.pdbx_seq_one_letter_code
_entity_poly.pdbx_strand_id
1 'polypeptide(L)'
;DLIVIPGLMDYMVEGECVSLLDWVYDNLNAGGHAIISITAPDHADSPLLVHLLEWLMNERSQEQFMGMVSRSRFASSSSEWISDEFSVANYLVLQKGT
;
A
#
# COMPACT_ATOMS: atom_id res chain seq x y z
N ASP A 1 0.77 -11.24 14.16
CA ASP A 1 -0.47 -10.43 14.28
C ASP A 1 -0.41 -9.08 13.58
N LEU A 2 0.77 -8.49 13.36
CA LEU A 2 0.92 -7.24 12.62
C LEU A 2 2.08 -7.37 11.61
N ILE A 3 1.87 -6.91 10.38
CA ILE A 3 2.92 -6.70 9.37
C ILE A 3 2.84 -5.25 8.90
N VAL A 4 3.97 -4.54 8.83
CA VAL A 4 4.04 -3.15 8.36
C VAL A 4 4.92 -3.09 7.12
N ILE A 5 4.43 -2.45 6.07
CA ILE A 5 5.08 -2.33 4.76
C ILE A 5 5.25 -0.84 4.44
N PRO A 6 6.38 -0.22 4.81
CA PRO A 6 6.58 1.20 4.60
C PRO A 6 7.11 1.47 3.19
N GLY A 7 6.28 2.04 2.30
CA GLY A 7 6.67 2.59 0.99
C GLY A 7 7.18 1.57 -0.04
N LEU A 8 7.29 0.29 0.32
CA LEU A 8 7.87 -0.74 -0.56
C LEU A 8 7.09 -0.90 -1.87
N MET A 9 5.76 -0.80 -1.81
CA MET A 9 4.90 -1.01 -2.97
C MET A 9 5.01 0.11 -4.01
N ASP A 10 5.58 1.27 -3.64
CA ASP A 10 5.84 2.37 -4.59
C ASP A 10 6.87 1.95 -5.65
N TYR A 11 7.71 0.95 -5.39
CA TYR A 11 8.77 0.50 -6.32
C TYR A 11 8.46 -0.79 -7.07
N MET A 12 7.31 -1.38 -6.80
CA MET A 12 6.95 -2.70 -7.33
C MET A 12 5.99 -2.56 -8.50
N VAL A 13 6.02 -3.48 -9.45
CA VAL A 13 4.96 -3.55 -10.48
C VAL A 13 3.71 -4.23 -9.90
N GLU A 14 2.56 -4.02 -10.54
CA GLU A 14 1.26 -4.45 -10.01
C GLU A 14 1.18 -5.94 -9.65
N GLY A 15 1.76 -6.82 -10.48
CA GLY A 15 1.80 -8.27 -10.21
C GLY A 15 2.60 -8.63 -8.96
N GLU A 16 3.69 -7.91 -8.70
CA GLU A 16 4.51 -8.10 -7.50
C GLU A 16 3.77 -7.58 -6.26
N CYS A 17 3.07 -6.44 -6.40
CA CYS A 17 2.21 -5.90 -5.34
C CYS A 17 1.15 -6.92 -4.90
N VAL A 18 0.43 -7.55 -5.84
CA VAL A 18 -0.55 -8.60 -5.53
C VAL A 18 0.12 -9.80 -4.86
N SER A 19 1.28 -10.22 -5.37
CA SER A 19 2.04 -11.34 -4.79
C SER A 19 2.49 -11.05 -3.35
N LEU A 20 2.90 -9.81 -3.05
CA LEU A 20 3.24 -9.37 -1.70
C LEU A 20 2.02 -9.39 -0.79
N LEU A 21 0.87 -8.89 -1.24
CA LEU A 21 -0.37 -8.92 -0.48
C LEU A 21 -0.77 -10.36 -0.13
N ASP A 22 -0.64 -11.31 -1.07
CA ASP A 22 -0.92 -12.72 -0.82
C ASP A 22 0.04 -13.32 0.22
N TRP A 23 1.33 -13.00 0.12
CA TRP A 23 2.32 -13.43 1.10
C TRP A 23 2.03 -12.86 2.50
N VAL A 24 1.66 -11.58 2.60
CA VAL A 24 1.27 -10.96 3.88
C VAL A 24 0.05 -11.67 4.47
N TYR A 25 -0.96 -11.94 3.65
CA TYR A 25 -2.16 -12.66 4.09
C TYR A 25 -1.81 -14.04 4.67
N ASP A 26 -0.91 -14.79 4.02
CA ASP A 26 -0.51 -16.12 4.47
C ASP A 26 0.29 -16.12 5.76
N ASN A 27 1.03 -15.04 6.03
CA ASN A 27 1.85 -14.91 7.24
C ASN A 27 1.11 -14.22 8.40
N LEU A 28 -0.08 -13.69 8.19
CA LEU A 28 -0.93 -13.17 9.26
C LEU A 28 -1.76 -14.27 9.92
N ASN A 29 -1.88 -14.18 11.24
CA ASN A 29 -2.90 -14.93 11.97
C ASN A 29 -4.29 -14.35 11.65
N ALA A 30 -5.34 -15.16 11.87
CA ALA A 30 -6.73 -14.71 11.80
C ALA A 30 -6.95 -13.46 12.69
N GLY A 31 -7.60 -12.42 12.15
CA GLY A 31 -7.79 -11.13 12.83
C GLY A 31 -6.55 -10.22 12.87
N GLY A 32 -5.40 -10.67 12.35
CA GLY A 32 -4.18 -9.88 12.23
C GLY A 32 -4.28 -8.75 11.20
N HIS A 33 -3.40 -7.75 11.32
CA HIS A 33 -3.45 -6.54 10.51
C HIS A 33 -2.19 -6.39 9.63
N ALA A 34 -2.38 -5.83 8.45
CA ALA A 34 -1.33 -5.26 7.63
C ALA A 34 -1.49 -3.74 7.55
N ILE A 35 -0.41 -3.00 7.69
CA ILE A 35 -0.39 -1.55 7.46
C ILE A 35 0.59 -1.27 6.33
N ILE A 36 0.10 -0.68 5.25
CA ILE A 36 0.91 -0.37 4.07
C ILE A 36 0.94 1.14 3.93
N SER A 37 2.13 1.73 3.89
CA SER A 37 2.26 3.15 3.55
C SER A 37 2.59 3.31 2.07
N ILE A 38 1.97 4.31 1.45
CA ILE A 38 2.01 4.59 0.02
C ILE A 38 2.20 6.09 -0.13
N THR A 39 3.13 6.52 -0.98
CA THR A 39 3.26 7.96 -1.29
C THR A 39 2.06 8.43 -2.09
N ALA A 40 1.46 9.56 -1.70
CA ALA A 40 0.34 10.14 -2.43
C ALA A 40 0.80 10.63 -3.80
N PRO A 41 -0.01 10.44 -4.87
CA PRO A 41 0.31 10.99 -6.19
C PRO A 41 0.31 12.52 -6.17
N ASP A 42 1.15 13.14 -7.01
CA ASP A 42 1.19 14.60 -7.23
C ASP A 42 1.34 15.46 -5.95
N HIS A 43 2.08 14.96 -4.95
CA HIS A 43 2.35 15.75 -3.74
C HIS A 43 3.41 16.83 -4.01
N ALA A 44 3.40 17.91 -3.22
CA ALA A 44 4.22 19.11 -3.45
C ALA A 44 5.74 18.83 -3.50
N ASP A 45 6.21 17.76 -2.84
CA ASP A 45 7.62 17.41 -2.81
C ASP A 45 8.05 16.50 -3.98
N SER A 46 7.11 16.02 -4.82
CA SER A 46 7.41 15.12 -5.94
C SER A 46 8.54 15.63 -6.85
N PRO A 47 8.55 16.92 -7.27
CA PRO A 47 9.65 17.45 -8.10
C PRO A 47 11.01 17.38 -7.40
N LEU A 48 11.05 17.58 -6.07
CA LEU A 48 12.28 17.51 -5.27
C LEU A 48 12.79 16.06 -5.20
N LEU A 49 11.89 15.11 -4.89
CA LEU A 49 12.23 13.70 -4.73
C LEU A 49 12.71 13.09 -6.05
N VAL A 50 12.04 13.41 -7.16
CA VAL A 50 12.45 12.94 -8.49
C VAL A 50 13.77 13.58 -8.90
N HIS A 51 13.96 14.88 -8.70
CA HIS A 51 15.15 15.57 -9.18
C HIS A 51 16.43 15.23 -8.41
N LEU A 52 16.35 15.11 -7.08
CA LEU A 52 17.54 14.91 -6.24
C LEU A 52 17.87 13.44 -5.99
N LEU A 53 16.86 12.59 -5.85
CA LEU A 53 17.03 11.19 -5.45
C LEU A 53 16.80 10.21 -6.59
N GLU A 54 16.43 10.71 -7.79
CA GLU A 54 15.95 9.90 -8.91
C GLU A 54 14.85 8.93 -8.47
N TRP A 55 14.00 9.38 -7.54
CA TRP A 55 13.03 8.52 -6.89
C TRP A 55 11.83 8.25 -7.80
N LEU A 56 11.99 7.27 -8.69
CA LEU A 56 10.95 6.86 -9.64
C LEU A 56 9.96 5.92 -8.96
N MET A 57 8.95 6.51 -8.33
CA MET A 57 7.84 5.79 -7.71
C MET A 57 6.74 5.51 -8.73
N ASN A 58 6.07 4.36 -8.57
CA ASN A 58 4.79 4.09 -9.21
C ASN A 58 3.72 4.83 -8.41
N GLU A 59 3.45 6.07 -8.79
CA GLU A 59 2.36 6.86 -8.23
C GLU A 59 1.02 6.16 -8.48
N ARG A 60 0.26 5.91 -7.41
CA ARG A 60 -1.02 5.21 -7.48
C ARG A 60 -2.11 5.93 -6.70
N SER A 61 -3.29 6.02 -7.31
CA SER A 61 -4.51 6.44 -6.62
C SER A 61 -5.01 5.35 -5.68
N GLN A 62 -5.88 5.74 -4.74
CA GLN A 62 -6.60 4.79 -3.89
C GLN A 62 -7.32 3.71 -4.72
N GLU A 63 -7.97 4.10 -5.83
CA GLU A 63 -8.73 3.18 -6.68
C GLU A 63 -7.82 2.14 -7.34
N GLN A 64 -6.66 2.54 -7.85
CA GLN A 64 -5.67 1.61 -8.41
C GLN A 64 -5.18 0.62 -7.36
N PHE A 65 -4.92 1.11 -6.14
CA PHE A 65 -4.46 0.26 -5.06
C PHE A 65 -5.55 -0.72 -4.58
N MET A 66 -6.79 -0.26 -4.43
CA MET A 66 -7.94 -1.12 -4.10
C MET A 66 -8.23 -2.14 -5.20
N GLY A 67 -7.94 -1.81 -6.46
CA GLY A 67 -7.97 -2.76 -7.57
C GLY A 67 -7.00 -3.93 -7.34
N MET A 68 -5.78 -3.68 -6.87
CA MET A 68 -4.82 -4.73 -6.50
C MET A 68 -5.30 -5.55 -5.30
N VAL A 69 -5.83 -4.89 -4.27
CA VAL A 69 -6.40 -5.57 -3.09
C VAL A 69 -7.51 -6.53 -3.49
N SER A 70 -8.42 -6.10 -4.39
CA SER A 70 -9.54 -6.92 -4.89
C SER A 70 -9.10 -8.18 -5.65
N ARG A 71 -7.85 -8.22 -6.12
CA ARG A 71 -7.24 -9.35 -6.83
C ARG A 71 -6.33 -10.21 -5.95
N SER A 72 -6.12 -9.79 -4.70
CA SER A 72 -5.33 -10.52 -3.72
C SER A 72 -6.22 -11.36 -2.79
N ARG A 73 -5.61 -12.14 -1.92
CA ARG A 73 -6.31 -12.89 -0.86
C ARG A 73 -7.00 -11.99 0.17
N PHE A 74 -6.70 -10.69 0.18
CA PHE A 74 -7.45 -9.68 0.94
C PHE A 74 -8.75 -9.22 0.27
N ALA A 75 -9.16 -9.76 -0.88
CA ALA A 75 -10.34 -9.30 -1.64
C ALA A 75 -11.64 -9.20 -0.81
N SER A 76 -11.81 -10.06 0.20
CA SER A 76 -12.97 -10.08 1.10
C SER A 76 -12.67 -9.58 2.51
N SER A 77 -11.49 -9.00 2.73
CA SER A 77 -11.04 -8.50 4.03
C SER A 77 -11.53 -7.07 4.27
N SER A 78 -11.63 -6.65 5.53
CA SER A 78 -11.87 -5.25 5.85
C SER A 78 -10.63 -4.41 5.54
N SER A 79 -10.88 -3.20 5.04
CA SER A 79 -9.85 -2.24 4.66
C SER A 79 -10.22 -0.85 5.11
N GLU A 80 -9.25 -0.09 5.59
CA GLU A 80 -9.38 1.33 5.92
C GLU A 80 -8.29 2.11 5.19
N TRP A 81 -8.69 3.19 4.51
CA TRP A 81 -7.76 4.12 3.86
C TRP A 81 -7.65 5.39 4.69
N ILE A 82 -6.43 5.77 5.02
CA ILE A 82 -6.12 6.92 5.88
C ILE A 82 -5.11 7.79 5.14
N SER A 83 -5.41 9.07 4.98
CA SER A 83 -4.46 10.06 4.46
C SER A 83 -3.87 10.85 5.61
N ASP A 84 -2.59 11.22 5.52
CA ASP A 84 -2.01 12.18 6.45
C ASP A 84 -2.57 13.60 6.24
N GLU A 85 -2.29 14.50 7.19
CA GLU A 85 -2.78 15.89 7.17
C GLU A 85 -2.33 16.67 5.94
N PHE A 86 -1.16 16.33 5.39
CA PHE A 86 -0.53 17.06 4.30
C PHE A 86 -0.74 16.41 2.93
N SER A 87 -1.48 15.30 2.87
CA SER A 87 -1.66 14.48 1.68
C SER A 87 -0.33 14.08 1.02
N VAL A 88 0.67 13.74 1.83
CA VAL A 88 1.99 13.26 1.37
C VAL A 88 2.04 11.73 1.45
N ALA A 89 1.55 11.16 2.53
CA ALA A 89 1.46 9.71 2.71
C ALA A 89 0.01 9.26 2.89
N ASN A 90 -0.31 8.13 2.26
CA ASN A 90 -1.51 7.36 2.53
C ASN A 90 -1.15 6.06 3.22
N TYR A 91 -2.08 5.57 4.02
CA TYR A 91 -1.98 4.30 4.72
C TYR A 91 -3.20 3.46 4.39
N LEU A 92 -2.95 2.22 3.97
CA LEU A 92 -3.97 1.21 3.89
C LEU A 92 -3.80 0.25 5.06
N VAL A 93 -4.84 0.15 5.89
CA VAL A 93 -4.94 -0.86 6.94
C VAL A 93 -5.82 -1.98 6.42
N LEU A 94 -5.28 -3.19 6.36
CA LEU A 94 -6.02 -4.41 6.01
C LEU A 94 -6.11 -5.32 7.23
N GLN A 95 -7.26 -5.91 7.47
CA GLN A 95 -7.41 -6.92 8.53
C GLN A 95 -7.77 -8.28 7.92
N LYS A 96 -6.95 -9.29 8.19
CA LYS A 96 -7.25 -10.66 7.80
C LYS A 96 -8.52 -11.13 8.52
N GLY A 97 -9.49 -11.62 7.76
CA GLY A 97 -10.70 -12.24 8.30
C GLY A 97 -10.39 -13.41 9.25
N THR A 98 -11.41 -13.83 9.99
CA THR A 98 -11.36 -15.00 10.88
C THR A 98 -11.27 -16.31 10.11
#